data_AF-A0A227HSV6-F1
#
_entry.id   AF-A0A227HSV6-F1
#
_cell.length_a   1.000
_cell.length_b   1.000
_cell.length_c   1.000
_cell.angle_alpha   90.00
_cell.angle_beta   90.00
_cell.angle_gamma   90.00
#
_symmetry.space_group_name_H-M   'P 1'
#
loop_
_entity.id
_entity.type
_entity.pdbx_description
1 polymer ?
#
loop_
_entity_poly.entity_id
_entity_poly.type
_entity_poly.pdbx_seq_one_letter_code
_entity_poly.pdbx_strand_id
1 'polypeptide(L)' 'QNAIEYMCKNGPESVIELEKMGLPFSRFDNGTIYQRPFGGQSKEFGGEQAARTAAAADRTGHALLHTLYQQNVKHKT' A
#
# COMPACT_ATOMS: atom_id res chain seq x y z
N GLN A 1 -13.16 -9.69 15.55
CA GLN A 1 -12.46 -8.43 15.25
C GLN A 1 -10.93 -8.58 15.22
N ASN A 2 -10.36 -9.63 15.81
CA ASN A 2 -8.90 -9.86 15.91
C ASN A 2 -8.14 -9.85 14.57
N ALA A 3 -8.71 -10.46 13.52
CA ALA A 3 -8.08 -10.47 12.18
C ALA A 3 -8.02 -9.06 11.56
N ILE A 4 -9.05 -8.24 11.79
CA ILE A 4 -9.10 -6.84 11.30
C ILE A 4 -8.06 -6.00 12.04
N GLU A 5 -7.98 -6.15 13.37
CA GLU A 5 -6.97 -5.45 14.17
C GLU A 5 -5.55 -5.81 13.71
N TYR A 6 -5.25 -7.10 13.56
CA TYR A 6 -3.96 -7.56 13.06
C TYR A 6 -3.66 -6.98 11.68
N MET A 7 -4.60 -7.05 10.74
CA MET A 7 -4.43 -6.51 9.39
C MET A 7 -4.16 -5.00 9.40
N CYS A 8 -4.96 -4.22 10.15
CA CYS A 8 -4.80 -2.76 10.21
C CYS A 8 -3.52 -2.33 10.92
N LYS A 9 -3.10 -3.08 11.95
CA LYS A 9 -1.88 -2.80 12.71
C LYS A 9 -0.61 -3.10 11.90
N ASN A 10 -0.59 -4.21 11.15
CA ASN A 10 0.59 -4.62 10.37
C ASN A 10 0.62 -4.03 8.95
N GLY A 11 -0.52 -3.58 8.42
CA GLY A 11 -0.63 -3.06 7.05
C GLY A 11 0.40 -2.00 6.66
N PRO A 12 0.72 -0.99 7.50
CA PRO A 12 1.76 0.00 7.18
C PRO A 12 3.14 -0.62 6.94
N GLU A 13 3.54 -1.59 7.77
CA GLU A 13 4.82 -2.27 7.62
C GLU A 13 4.89 -3.07 6.32
N SER A 14 3.83 -3.83 6.00
CA SER A 14 3.75 -4.59 4.76
C SER A 14 3.81 -3.69 3.50
N VAL A 15 3.20 -2.50 3.53
CA VAL A 15 3.26 -1.56 2.39
C VAL A 15 4.67 -0.98 2.22
N ILE A 16 5.34 -0.64 3.32
CA ILE A 16 6.74 -0.17 3.31
C ILE A 16 7.67 -1.29 2.84
N GLU A 17 7.40 -2.54 3.19
CA GLU A 17 8.15 -3.70 2.71
C GLU A 17 8.06 -3.82 1.19
N LEU A 18 6.85 -3.69 0.62
CA LEU A 18 6.66 -3.70 -0.85
C LEU A 18 7.42 -2.57 -1.54
N GLU A 19 7.48 -1.38 -0.95
CA GLU A 19 8.30 -0.29 -1.46
C GLU A 19 9.79 -0.66 -1.47
N LYS A 20 10.30 -1.26 -0.38
CA LYS A 20 11.68 -1.76 -0.28
C LYS A 20 11.97 -2.91 -1.26
N MET A 21 10.97 -3.71 -1.60
CA MET A 21 11.05 -4.73 -2.66
C MET A 21 11.13 -4.12 -4.07
N GLY A 22 10.90 -2.81 -4.21
CA GLY A 22 10.97 -2.08 -5.47
C GLY A 22 9.61 -1.82 -6.13
N LEU A 23 8.50 -1.91 -5.40
CA LEU A 23 7.18 -1.56 -5.95
C LEU A 23 7.16 -0.07 -6.30
N PRO A 24 6.90 0.30 -7.56
CA PRO A 24 6.96 1.69 -8.04
C PRO A 24 5.71 2.49 -7.65
N PHE A 25 5.51 2.75 -6.35
CA PHE A 25 4.46 3.65 -5.89
C PHE A 25 4.63 5.05 -6.49
N SER A 26 3.49 5.69 -6.79
CA SER A 26 3.44 7.13 -7.05
C SER A 26 3.92 7.91 -5.83
N ARG A 27 4.40 9.14 -6.05
CA ARG A 27 5.03 9.95 -5.00
C ARG A 27 4.29 11.26 -4.80
N PHE A 28 4.25 11.72 -3.55
CA PHE A 28 4.04 13.13 -3.25
C PHE A 28 5.31 13.93 -3.57
N ASP A 29 5.22 15.26 -3.61
CA ASP A 29 6.36 16.15 -3.91
C ASP A 29 7.51 16.01 -2.89
N ASN A 30 7.21 15.56 -1.67
CA ASN A 30 8.20 15.28 -0.63
C ASN A 30 8.86 13.88 -0.76
N GLY A 31 8.53 13.12 -1.81
CA GLY A 31 9.09 11.79 -2.07
C GLY A 31 8.45 10.64 -1.29
N THR A 32 7.47 10.89 -0.41
CA THR A 32 6.75 9.79 0.27
C THR A 32 5.72 9.13 -0.65
N ILE A 33 5.25 7.93 -0.27
CA ILE A 33 4.24 7.19 -1.02
C ILE A 33 2.96 8.02 -1.14
N TYR A 34 2.52 8.27 -2.37
CA TYR A 34 1.26 8.92 -2.67
C TYR A 34 0.07 8.07 -2.18
N GLN A 35 -0.90 8.71 -1.55
CA GLN A 35 -2.15 8.11 -1.10
C GLN A 35 -3.36 8.90 -1.60
N ARG A 36 -4.41 8.19 -2.03
CA ARG A 36 -5.66 8.79 -2.52
C ARG A 36 -6.87 8.44 -1.64
N PRO A 37 -7.94 9.26 -1.67
CA PRO A 37 -9.24 8.90 -1.10
C PRO A 37 -9.80 7.63 -1.73
N PHE A 38 -10.57 6.88 -0.94
CA PHE A 38 -11.31 5.71 -1.42
C PHE A 38 -12.58 5.52 -0.59
N GLY A 39 -13.54 4.78 -1.14
CA GLY A 39 -14.84 4.56 -0.47
C GLY A 39 -14.69 3.94 0.92
N GLY A 40 -15.47 4.43 1.89
CA GLY A 40 -15.50 3.88 3.25
C GLY A 40 -14.26 4.19 4.10
N GLN A 41 -13.51 5.23 3.78
CA GLN A 41 -12.35 5.68 4.57
C GLN A 41 -12.65 7.00 5.27
N SER A 42 -12.67 7.00 6.60
CA SER A 42 -12.84 8.20 7.43
C SER A 42 -11.72 8.33 8.46
N LYS A 43 -11.46 9.55 8.92
CA LYS A 43 -10.63 9.83 10.11
C LYS A 43 -11.49 9.78 11.36
N GLU A 44 -10.86 9.74 12.55
CA GLU A 44 -11.53 9.87 13.85
C GLU A 44 -12.83 9.05 13.99
N PHE A 45 -12.77 7.76 13.64
CA PHE A 45 -13.89 6.80 13.76
C PHE A 45 -15.21 7.19 13.07
N GLY A 46 -15.16 7.95 11.98
CA GLY A 46 -16.36 8.31 11.21
C GLY A 46 -16.49 9.80 10.87
N GLY A 47 -15.44 10.59 11.12
CA GLY A 47 -15.37 11.99 10.74
C GLY A 47 -15.10 12.20 9.26
N GLU A 48 -14.21 13.14 8.95
CA GLU A 48 -13.91 13.53 7.58
C GLU A 48 -13.30 12.41 6.73
N GLN A 49 -13.39 12.55 5.41
CA GLN A 49 -12.84 11.61 4.43
C GLN A 49 -11.32 11.44 4.64
N ALA A 50 -10.87 10.19 4.80
CA ALA A 50 -9.46 9.86 4.83
C ALA A 50 -8.92 9.55 3.42
N ALA A 51 -7.61 9.70 3.25
CA ALA A 51 -6.87 9.31 2.06
C ALA A 51 -5.72 8.37 2.48
N ARG A 52 -5.97 7.05 2.44
CA ARG A 52 -4.99 6.05 2.89
C ARG A 52 -4.72 4.94 1.87
N THR A 53 -5.25 5.05 0.66
CA THR A 53 -5.00 4.07 -0.41
C THR A 53 -3.72 4.42 -1.15
N ALA A 54 -2.62 3.74 -0.83
CA ALA A 54 -1.37 3.84 -1.59
C ALA A 54 -1.55 3.34 -3.02
N ALA A 55 -0.95 4.02 -4.00
CA ALA A 55 -1.18 3.72 -5.41
C ALA A 55 0.08 3.84 -6.27
N ALA A 56 0.16 3.01 -7.31
CA ALA A 56 1.04 3.18 -8.46
C ALA A 56 0.17 3.56 -9.66
N ALA A 57 -0.12 4.86 -9.77
CA ALA A 57 -1.15 5.39 -10.66
C ALA A 57 -2.48 4.62 -10.52
N ASP A 58 -3.01 4.11 -11.62
CA ASP A 58 -4.20 3.27 -11.72
C ASP A 58 -3.84 1.77 -11.95
N ARG A 59 -2.57 1.40 -11.81
CA ARG A 59 -2.04 0.05 -12.12
C ARG A 59 -1.37 -0.63 -10.91
N THR A 60 -1.78 -0.29 -9.69
CA THR A 60 -1.19 -0.84 -8.46
C THR A 60 -1.17 -2.37 -8.43
N GLY A 61 -2.22 -3.04 -8.90
CA GLY A 61 -2.26 -4.51 -8.95
C GLY A 61 -1.23 -5.12 -9.90
N HIS A 62 -1.02 -4.50 -11.07
CA HIS A 62 0.02 -4.91 -12.01
C HIS A 62 1.41 -4.72 -11.40
N ALA A 63 1.69 -3.53 -10.85
CA ALA A 63 2.95 -3.22 -10.19
C ALA A 63 3.24 -4.22 -9.04
N LEU A 64 2.26 -4.46 -8.18
CA LEU A 64 2.36 -5.40 -7.07
C LEU A 64 2.71 -6.82 -7.54
N LEU A 65 1.97 -7.34 -8.52
CA LEU A 65 2.17 -8.71 -9.01
C LEU A 65 3.55 -8.88 -9.64
N HIS A 66 3.98 -7.91 -10.46
CA HIS A 66 5.32 -7.95 -11.07
C HIS A 66 6.43 -7.84 -10.02
N THR A 67 6.31 -6.96 -9.03
CA THR A 67 7.30 -6.85 -7.95
C THR A 67 7.42 -8.15 -7.18
N LEU A 68 6.30 -8.74 -6.75
CA LEU A 68 6.33 -10.01 -6.02
C LEU A 68 6.88 -11.15 -6.88
N TYR A 69 6.53 -11.21 -8.16
CA TYR A 69 7.07 -12.21 -9.07
C TYR A 69 8.59 -12.06 -9.24
N GLN A 70 9.09 -10.83 -9.42
CA GLN A 70 10.53 -10.55 -9.49
C GLN A 70 11.25 -10.94 -8.20
N GLN A 71 10.65 -10.71 -7.04
CA GLN A 71 11.20 -11.16 -5.77
C GLN A 71 11.23 -12.69 -5.67
N ASN A 72 10.20 -13.40 -6.12
CA ASN A 72 10.22 -14.87 -6.17
C ASN A 72 11.36 -15.40 -7.05
N VAL A 73 11.51 -14.87 -8.28
CA VAL A 73 12.62 -15.23 -9.18
C VAL A 73 13.99 -14.96 -8.53
N LYS A 74 14.15 -13.82 -7.85
CA LYS A 74 15.38 -13.47 -7.12
C LYS A 74 15.69 -14.48 -6.00
N HIS A 75 14.68 -14.96 -5.29
CA HIS A 75 14.83 -15.93 -4.19
C HIS A 75 14.77 -17.39 -4.66
N LYS A 76 14.56 -17.64 -5.96
CA LYS A 76 14.40 -18.98 -6.57
C LYS A 76 13.23 -19.77 -5.95
N THR A 77 12.13 -19.08 -5.66
CA THR A 77 10.88 -19.63 -5.13
C THR A 77 9.75 -19.52 -6.13
#